data_AF-A0A417RCK2-F1
#
_entry.id   AF-A0A417RCK2-F1
#
_cell.length_a   1.000
_cell.length_b   1.000
_cell.length_c   1.000
_cell.angle_alpha   90.00
_cell.angle_beta   90.00
_cell.angle_gamma   90.00
#
_symmetry.space_group_name_H-M   'P 1'
#
loop_
_entity.id
_entity.type
_entity.pdbx_description
1 polymer ?
#
loop_
_entity_poly.entity_id
_entity_poly.type
_entity_poly.pdbx_seq_one_letter_code
_entity_poly.pdbx_strand_id
1 'polypeptide(L)'
;MSLSDSLLNAVTGSNISTHKVSVGNLAEIINQTCLQNAERYEIDKVERAIRGKIFGYTDIESPDGKFHLHVSFFMRGLTKHRTVWVKNYETEDIWEWSGFSLSPLKRAMQYHLNAVRLR
;
A
#
# COMPACT_ATOMS: atom_id res chain seq x y z
N MET A 1 18.27 -8.82 -1.34
CA MET A 1 18.56 -7.67 -0.46
C MET A 1 19.51 -6.76 -1.21
N SER A 2 19.19 -5.47 -1.36
CA SER A 2 20.15 -4.54 -1.96
C SER A 2 21.21 -4.16 -0.92
N LEU A 3 22.42 -3.80 -1.37
CA LEU A 3 23.51 -3.35 -0.50
C LEU A 3 23.08 -2.14 0.36
N SER A 4 22.19 -1.31 -0.20
CA SER A 4 21.59 -0.14 0.43
C SER A 4 20.76 -0.53 1.66
N ASP A 5 19.95 -1.59 1.53
CA ASP A 5 19.11 -2.10 2.63
C ASP A 5 19.99 -2.63 3.77
N SER A 6 21.05 -3.38 3.44
CA SER A 6 21.98 -3.93 4.43
C SER A 6 22.74 -2.85 5.20
N LEU A 7 23.16 -1.77 4.54
CA LEU A 7 23.84 -0.64 5.18
C LEU A 7 22.90 0.17 6.07
N LEU A 8 21.66 0.40 5.63
CA LEU A 8 20.66 1.11 6.43
C LEU A 8 20.30 0.32 7.70
N ASN A 9 20.15 -1.00 7.58
CA ASN A 9 19.85 -1.88 8.71
C ASN A 9 21.00 -1.91 9.72
N ALA A 10 22.25 -1.89 9.25
CA ALA A 10 23.43 -1.86 10.12
C ALA A 10 23.58 -0.54 10.91
N VAL A 11 23.13 0.59 10.34
CA VAL A 11 23.28 1.92 10.97
C VAL A 11 22.12 2.26 11.90
N THR A 12 20.90 1.81 11.57
CA THR A 12 19.69 2.16 12.33
C THR A 12 19.35 1.13 13.42
N GLY A 13 19.90 -0.09 13.35
CA GLY A 13 19.49 -1.21 14.19
C GLY A 13 18.06 -1.69 13.91
N SER A 14 17.40 -1.12 12.91
CA SER A 14 16.06 -1.47 12.45
C SER A 14 16.22 -2.36 11.23
N ASN A 15 15.66 -3.56 11.24
CA ASN A 15 15.61 -4.41 10.05
C ASN A 15 14.52 -3.90 9.11
N ILE A 16 14.74 -2.75 8.47
CA ILE A 16 13.85 -2.28 7.42
C ILE A 16 13.95 -3.29 6.28
N SER A 17 12.86 -4.00 6.03
CA SER A 17 12.83 -5.02 5.00
C SER A 17 11.77 -4.65 3.97
N THR A 18 12.22 -4.39 2.74
CA THR A 18 11.35 -4.04 1.62
C THR A 18 11.11 -5.27 0.76
N HIS A 19 9.84 -5.62 0.59
CA HIS A 19 9.37 -6.78 -0.14
C HIS A 19 8.58 -6.35 -1.37
N LYS A 20 9.12 -6.64 -2.56
CA LYS A 20 8.33 -6.54 -3.79
C LYS A 20 7.35 -7.70 -3.86
N VAL A 21 6.07 -7.40 -3.88
CA VAL A 21 5.00 -8.40 -3.85
C VAL A 21 4.17 -8.38 -5.13
N SER A 22 3.43 -9.46 -5.37
CA SER A 22 2.43 -9.49 -6.43
C SER A 22 1.28 -8.52 -6.11
N VAL A 23 0.52 -8.10 -7.12
CA VAL A 23 -0.64 -7.23 -6.92
C VAL A 23 -1.73 -7.89 -6.06
N GLY A 24 -1.87 -9.22 -6.14
CA GLY A 24 -2.83 -9.97 -5.34
C GLY A 24 -2.44 -9.98 -3.87
N ASN A 25 -1.16 -10.27 -3.58
CA ASN A 25 -0.63 -10.27 -2.22
C ASN A 25 -0.75 -8.88 -1.58
N LEU A 26 -0.46 -7.80 -2.33
CA LEU A 26 -0.61 -6.45 -1.79
C LEU A 26 -2.07 -6.12 -1.47
N ALA A 27 -3.02 -6.54 -2.33
CA ALA A 27 -4.43 -6.33 -2.09
C ALA A 27 -4.92 -7.06 -0.83
N GLU A 28 -4.44 -8.29 -0.62
CA GLU A 28 -4.74 -9.07 0.57
C GLU A 28 -4.16 -8.42 1.84
N ILE A 29 -2.91 -7.94 1.79
CA ILE A 29 -2.28 -7.21 2.90
C ILE A 29 -3.12 -5.98 3.26
N ILE A 30 -3.43 -5.11 2.28
CA ILE A 30 -4.27 -3.92 2.50
C ILE A 30 -5.61 -4.30 3.15
N ASN A 31 -6.23 -5.40 2.70
CA ASN A 31 -7.48 -5.87 3.27
C ASN A 31 -7.34 -6.30 4.74
N GLN A 32 -6.31 -7.08 5.07
CA GLN A 32 -6.10 -7.60 6.42
C GLN A 32 -5.65 -6.52 7.41
N THR A 33 -4.90 -5.51 6.96
CA THR A 33 -4.34 -4.49 7.84
C THR A 33 -5.13 -3.18 7.85
N CYS A 34 -5.51 -2.67 6.68
CA CYS A 34 -6.14 -1.35 6.57
C CYS A 34 -7.68 -1.42 6.51
N LEU A 35 -8.29 -2.57 6.18
CA LEU A 35 -9.75 -2.66 5.98
C LEU A 35 -10.49 -3.54 6.99
N GLN A 36 -9.85 -4.59 7.53
CA GLN A 36 -10.55 -5.65 8.28
C GLN A 36 -11.39 -5.15 9.45
N ASN A 37 -10.97 -4.07 10.12
CA ASN A 37 -11.65 -3.43 11.24
C ASN A 37 -11.90 -1.93 11.00
N ALA A 38 -11.90 -1.51 9.74
CA ALA A 38 -11.99 -0.10 9.39
C ALA A 38 -13.43 0.39 9.37
N GLU A 39 -13.63 1.63 9.82
CA GLU A 39 -14.90 2.32 9.63
C GLU A 39 -15.17 2.57 8.14
N ARG A 40 -16.44 2.76 7.81
CA ARG A 40 -16.87 2.98 6.42
C ARG A 40 -16.17 4.15 5.73
N TYR A 41 -15.87 5.20 6.50
CA TYR A 41 -15.13 6.36 6.02
C TYR A 41 -13.70 6.01 5.58
N GLU A 42 -12.99 5.17 6.34
CA GLU A 42 -11.64 4.72 6.02
C GLU A 42 -11.63 3.78 4.81
N ILE A 43 -12.62 2.87 4.73
CA ILE A 43 -12.83 2.02 3.54
C ILE A 43 -13.01 2.87 2.27
N ASP A 44 -13.83 3.93 2.35
CA ASP A 44 -14.08 4.82 1.22
C ASP A 44 -12.84 5.65 0.84
N LYS A 45 -11.99 6.05 1.80
CA LYS A 45 -10.68 6.66 1.51
C LYS A 45 -9.77 5.73 0.71
N VAL A 46 -9.61 4.48 1.18
CA VAL A 46 -8.77 3.48 0.50
C VAL A 46 -9.26 3.25 -0.92
N GLU A 47 -10.58 3.09 -1.10
CA GLU A 47 -11.16 2.91 -2.43
C GLU A 47 -10.88 4.11 -3.35
N ARG A 48 -11.03 5.35 -2.86
CA ARG A 48 -10.78 6.57 -3.64
C ARG A 48 -9.31 6.68 -4.05
N ALA A 49 -8.38 6.38 -3.15
CA ALA A 49 -6.95 6.39 -3.42
C ALA A 49 -6.59 5.37 -4.51
N ILE A 50 -7.01 4.11 -4.36
CA ILE A 50 -6.70 3.04 -5.30
C ILE A 50 -7.39 3.27 -6.65
N ARG A 51 -8.59 3.87 -6.68
CA ARG A 51 -9.27 4.29 -7.92
C ARG A 51 -8.57 5.45 -8.61
N GLY A 52 -7.58 6.10 -8.00
CA GLY A 52 -6.86 7.24 -8.58
C GLY A 52 -7.73 8.49 -8.67
N LYS A 53 -8.68 8.66 -7.75
CA LYS A 53 -9.53 9.86 -7.66
C LYS A 53 -8.87 11.01 -6.90
N ILE A 54 -7.64 10.82 -6.39
CA ILE A 54 -6.83 11.82 -5.69
C ILE A 54 -5.58 12.06 -6.52
N PHE A 55 -5.14 13.32 -6.69
CA PHE A 55 -3.99 13.69 -7.51
C PHE A 55 -2.68 13.73 -6.69
N GLY A 56 -1.54 13.35 -7.27
CA GLY A 56 -0.23 13.20 -6.64
C GLY A 56 -0.08 11.87 -5.90
N TYR A 57 -0.36 11.91 -4.61
CA TYR A 57 -0.25 10.76 -3.72
C TYR A 57 -1.34 10.81 -2.66
N THR A 58 -1.51 9.72 -1.93
CA THR A 58 -2.39 9.64 -0.77
C THR A 58 -1.78 8.68 0.23
N ASP A 59 -1.82 9.11 1.48
CA ASP A 59 -1.39 8.36 2.65
C ASP A 59 -2.61 8.05 3.51
N ILE A 60 -2.70 6.82 4.01
CA ILE A 60 -3.81 6.32 4.80
C ILE A 60 -3.23 5.50 5.94
N GLU A 61 -3.57 5.87 7.17
CA GLU A 61 -3.22 5.07 8.36
C GLU A 61 -4.29 4.01 8.60
N SER A 62 -3.89 2.84 9.07
CA SER A 62 -4.83 1.82 9.52
C SER A 62 -5.57 2.30 10.78
N PRO A 63 -6.77 1.79 11.05
CA PRO A 63 -7.56 2.18 12.23
C PRO A 63 -6.85 1.99 13.58
N ASP A 64 -5.92 1.03 13.66
CA ASP A 64 -5.12 0.74 14.85
C ASP A 64 -3.80 1.53 14.92
N GLY A 65 -3.52 2.38 13.92
CA GLY A 65 -2.30 3.18 13.83
C GLY A 65 -1.03 2.39 13.54
N LYS A 66 -1.11 1.07 13.29
CA LYS A 66 0.07 0.21 13.12
C LYS A 66 0.61 0.17 11.70
N PHE A 67 -0.25 0.43 10.72
CA PHE A 67 0.09 0.32 9.31
C PHE A 67 -0.15 1.63 8.58
N HIS A 68 0.69 1.86 7.57
CA HIS A 68 0.59 3.00 6.69
C HIS A 68 0.51 2.54 5.24
N LEU A 69 -0.60 2.84 4.58
CA LEU A 69 -0.79 2.63 3.16
C LEU A 69 -0.48 3.91 2.40
N HIS A 70 0.44 3.81 1.45
CA HIS A 70 0.74 4.87 0.52
C HIS A 70 0.37 4.47 -0.90
N VAL A 71 -0.29 5.38 -1.61
CA VAL A 71 -0.61 5.25 -3.03
C VAL A 71 -0.08 6.48 -3.73
N SER A 72 0.93 6.34 -4.59
CA SER A 72 1.46 7.45 -5.38
C SER A 72 1.39 7.22 -6.87
N PHE A 73 1.38 8.35 -7.55
CA PHE A 73 1.72 8.40 -8.94
C PHE A 73 2.75 9.48 -9.23
N PHE A 74 3.72 9.12 -10.05
CA PHE A 74 4.72 10.04 -10.51
C PHE A 74 4.90 9.90 -12.02
N MET A 75 5.40 10.97 -12.64
CA MET A 75 5.80 10.96 -14.04
C MET A 75 7.31 10.91 -14.12
N ARG A 76 7.84 10.04 -14.97
CA ARG A 76 9.25 9.99 -15.34
C ARG A 76 9.32 10.18 -16.86
N GLY A 77 9.61 11.41 -17.29
CA GLY A 77 9.47 11.79 -18.70
C GLY A 77 8.02 11.67 -19.18
N LEU A 78 7.79 10.95 -20.28
CA LEU A 78 6.46 10.66 -20.81
C LEU A 78 5.76 9.49 -20.09
N THR A 79 6.47 8.79 -19.21
CA THR A 79 6.00 7.55 -18.59
C THR A 79 5.35 7.83 -17.24
N LYS A 80 4.13 7.32 -17.07
CA LYS A 80 3.38 7.36 -15.80
C LYS A 80 3.68 6.10 -15.01
N HIS A 81 4.28 6.26 -13.83
CA HIS A 81 4.49 5.17 -12.87
C HIS A 81 3.56 5.32 -11.68
N ARG A 82 3.18 4.19 -11.10
CA ARG A 82 2.32 4.07 -9.93
C ARG A 82 3.03 3.17 -8.95
N THR A 83 3.09 3.60 -7.70
CA THR A 83 3.66 2.79 -6.60
C THR A 83 2.64 2.73 -5.50
N VAL A 84 2.46 1.55 -4.93
CA VAL A 84 1.65 1.33 -3.74
C VAL A 84 2.46 0.53 -2.76
N TRP A 85 2.49 0.94 -1.51
CA TRP A 85 3.14 0.20 -0.47
C TRP A 85 2.38 0.27 0.85
N VAL A 86 2.53 -0.76 1.66
CA VAL A 86 2.06 -0.81 3.05
C VAL A 86 3.30 -0.93 3.93
N LYS A 87 3.45 -0.04 4.90
CA LYS A 87 4.47 -0.11 5.94
C LYS A 87 3.85 -0.60 7.24
N ASN A 88 4.54 -1.48 7.95
CA ASN A 88 4.28 -1.78 9.35
C ASN A 88 5.20 -0.93 10.23
N TYR A 89 4.64 -0.12 11.13
CA TYR A 89 5.43 0.71 12.04
C TYR A 89 6.08 -0.08 13.19
N GLU A 90 5.57 -1.26 13.53
CA GLU A 90 6.13 -2.08 14.60
C GLU A 90 7.36 -2.87 14.13
N THR A 91 7.31 -3.41 12.91
CA THR A 91 8.40 -4.23 12.35
C THR A 91 9.29 -3.48 11.36
N GLU A 92 8.88 -2.28 10.94
CA GLU A 92 9.52 -1.51 9.87
C GLU A 92 9.52 -2.21 8.49
N ASP A 93 8.71 -3.26 8.31
CA ASP A 93 8.55 -3.94 7.03
C ASP A 93 7.73 -3.12 6.05
N ILE A 94 8.11 -3.18 4.77
CA ILE A 94 7.42 -2.52 3.67
C ILE A 94 7.08 -3.55 2.60
N TRP A 95 5.81 -3.71 2.28
CA TRP A 95 5.37 -4.48 1.12
C TRP A 95 4.97 -3.55 -0.01
N GLU A 96 5.65 -3.65 -1.14
CA GLU A 96 5.47 -2.72 -2.26
C GLU A 96 5.10 -3.41 -3.57
N TRP A 97 4.33 -2.70 -4.38
CA TRP A 97 4.06 -3.03 -5.78
C TRP A 97 4.13 -1.76 -6.63
N SER A 98 4.66 -1.90 -7.85
CA SER A 98 4.69 -0.80 -8.82
C SER A 98 4.30 -1.24 -10.23
N GLY A 99 3.77 -0.31 -11.01
CA GLY A 99 3.35 -0.55 -12.39
C GLY A 99 2.96 0.71 -13.15
N PHE A 100 2.61 0.55 -14.44
CA PHE A 100 2.19 1.65 -15.30
C PHE A 100 0.76 2.15 -15.03
N SER A 101 -0.07 1.32 -14.39
CA SER A 101 -1.48 1.61 -14.11
C SER A 101 -1.92 0.97 -12.79
N LEU A 102 -2.82 1.63 -12.06
CA LEU A 102 -3.46 1.06 -10.86
C LEU A 102 -4.59 0.07 -11.19
N SER A 103 -4.97 -0.10 -12.47
CA SER A 103 -6.09 -0.98 -12.85
C SER A 103 -6.00 -2.42 -12.32
N PRO A 104 -4.82 -3.08 -12.31
CA PRO A 104 -4.70 -4.41 -11.70
C PRO A 104 -5.04 -4.40 -10.20
N LEU A 105 -4.52 -3.43 -9.46
CA LEU A 105 -4.80 -3.29 -8.03
C LEU A 105 -6.27 -2.95 -7.76
N LYS A 106 -6.87 -2.04 -8.56
CA LYS A 106 -8.30 -1.73 -8.48
C LYS A 106 -9.16 -2.99 -8.59
N ARG A 107 -8.84 -3.88 -9.55
CA ARG A 107 -9.56 -5.13 -9.74
C ARG A 107 -9.40 -6.09 -8.56
N ALA A 108 -8.17 -6.26 -8.06
CA ALA A 108 -7.90 -7.12 -6.90
C ALA A 108 -8.63 -6.61 -5.66
N MET A 109 -8.60 -5.30 -5.41
CA MET A 109 -9.27 -4.67 -4.26
C MET A 109 -10.79 -4.68 -4.36
N GLN A 110 -11.38 -4.72 -5.55
CA GLN A 110 -12.84 -4.72 -5.70
C GLN A 110 -13.51 -5.90 -4.97
N TYR A 111 -12.87 -7.07 -4.98
CA TYR A 111 -13.33 -8.24 -4.24
C TYR A 111 -13.34 -7.99 -2.74
N HIS A 112 -12.22 -7.50 -2.19
CA HIS A 112 -12.07 -7.18 -0.78
C HIS A 112 -13.02 -6.08 -0.31
N LEU A 113 -13.12 -4.98 -1.06
CA LEU A 113 -14.01 -3.85 -0.75
C LEU A 113 -15.49 -4.26 -0.70
N ASN A 114 -15.92 -5.15 -1.61
CA ASN A 114 -17.28 -5.68 -1.58
C ASN A 114 -17.51 -6.58 -0.37
N ALA A 115 -16.54 -7.45 -0.04
CA ALA A 115 -16.64 -8.34 1.12
C ALA A 115 -16.72 -7.58 2.44
N VAL A 116 -15.92 -6.51 2.60
CA VAL A 116 -15.92 -5.69 3.81
C VAL A 116 -17.25 -4.92 3.98
N ARG A 117 -17.86 -4.45 2.88
CA ARG A 117 -19.14 -3.71 2.92
C ARG A 117 -20.38 -4.55 3.24
N LEU A 118 -20.28 -5.86 3.08
CA LEU A 118 -21.36 -6.81 3.37
C LEU A 118 -21.36 -7.31 4.82
N ARG A 119 -20.34 -6.94 5.60
CA ARG A 119 -20.27 -7.20 7.05
C ARG A 119 -21.08 -6.16 7.81
#